data_AF-A0A7T5EQ02-F1
#
_entry.id   AF-A0A7T5EQ02-F1
#
_cell.length_a   1.000
_cell.length_b   1.000
_cell.length_c   1.000
_cell.angle_alpha   90.00
_cell.angle_beta   90.00
_cell.angle_gamma   90.00
#
_symmetry.space_group_name_H-M   'P 1'
#
loop_
_entity.id
_entity.type
_entity.pdbx_description
1 polymer ?
#
loop_
_entity_poly.entity_id
_entity_poly.type
_entity_poly.pdbx_seq_one_letter_code
_entity_poly.pdbx_strand_id
1 'polypeptide(L)' 'MKWFNDAKGFGFTVCGVFVHARNVISGELRSGSRICFDVKEGGKSPEAVNVKVIR' A
#
# COMPACT_ATOMS: atom_id res chain seq x y z
N MET A 1 -6.12 4.57 1.36
CA MET A 1 -4.78 4.92 0.87
C MET A 1 -4.63 6.42 0.98
N LYS A 2 -3.58 6.96 1.62
CA LYS A 2 -3.46 8.42 1.80
C LYS A 2 -3.03 9.08 0.49
N TRP A 3 -1.98 8.55 -0.12
CA TRP A 3 -1.53 8.98 -1.45
C TRP A 3 -0.77 7.83 -2.12
N PHE A 4 -0.86 7.74 -3.44
CA PHE A 4 -0.13 6.76 -4.24
C PHE A 4 0.40 7.44 -5.51
N ASN A 5 1.66 7.18 -5.85
CA ASN A 5 2.28 7.64 -7.07
C ASN A 5 2.34 6.48 -8.07
N ASP A 6 1.48 6.55 -9.08
CA ASP A 6 1.35 5.52 -10.11
C ASP A 6 2.64 5.33 -10.92
N ALA A 7 3.29 6.43 -11.29
CA ALA A 7 4.53 6.40 -12.06
C ALA A 7 5.70 5.75 -11.32
N LYS A 8 5.73 5.85 -9.98
CA LYS A 8 6.76 5.22 -9.14
C LYS A 8 6.31 3.90 -8.52
N GLY A 9 5.02 3.55 -8.60
CA GLY A 9 4.47 2.32 -8.04
C GLY A 9 4.49 2.23 -6.51
N PHE A 10 4.51 3.35 -5.78
CA PHE A 10 4.47 3.31 -4.31
C PHE A 10 3.67 4.47 -3.69
N GLY A 11 3.32 4.32 -2.41
CA GLY A 11 2.67 5.36 -1.63
C GLY A 11 2.65 5.05 -0.14
N PHE A 12 1.87 5.83 0.61
CA PHE A 12 1.67 5.60 2.04
C PHE A 12 0.19 5.54 2.43
N THR A 13 -0.11 4.72 3.43
CA THR A 13 -1.43 4.67 4.07
C THR A 13 -1.65 5.85 5.00
N VAL A 14 -2.87 6.02 5.51
CA VAL A 14 -3.19 7.07 6.49
C VAL A 14 -2.40 6.85 7.79
N CYS A 15 -2.12 5.59 8.13
CA CYS A 15 -1.33 5.20 9.30
C CYS A 15 0.19 5.32 9.08
N GLY A 16 0.66 5.86 7.95
CA GLY A 16 2.08 6.00 7.66
C GLY A 16 2.80 4.71 7.25
N VAL A 17 2.06 3.65 6.90
CA VAL A 17 2.64 2.39 6.41
C VAL A 17 3.01 2.55 4.94
N PHE A 18 4.21 2.10 4.57
CA PHE A 18 4.70 2.13 3.19
C PHE A 18 4.02 1.04 2.35
N VAL A 19 3.58 1.37 1.14
CA VAL A 19 2.92 0.43 0.22
C VAL A 19 3.61 0.47 -1.13
N HIS A 20 4.04 -0.69 -1.63
CA HIS A 20 4.58 -0.85 -2.98
C HIS A 20 3.62 -1.67 -3.85
N ALA A 21 3.46 -1.31 -5.13
CA ALA A 21 2.57 -1.99 -6.07
C ALA A 21 2.88 -3.49 -6.21
N ARG A 22 4.16 -3.86 -6.09
CA ARG A 22 4.63 -5.27 -6.10
C ARG A 22 3.98 -6.15 -5.02
N ASN A 23 3.55 -5.56 -3.90
CA ASN A 23 2.97 -6.30 -2.78
C ASN A 23 1.45 -6.45 -2.92
N VAL A 24 0.86 -5.95 -4.01
CA VAL A 24 -0.56 -6.03 -4.30
C VAL A 24 -0.89 -7.39 -4.91
N ILE A 25 -1.74 -8.15 -4.23
CA ILE A 25 -2.21 -9.46 -4.68
C ILE A 25 -3.49 -9.30 -5.52
N SER A 26 -4.31 -8.29 -5.21
CA SER A 26 -5.59 -8.11 -5.90
C SER A 26 -6.06 -6.66 -5.92
N GLY A 27 -6.57 -6.24 -7.09
CA GLY A 27 -7.05 -4.90 -7.37
C GLY A 27 -5.93 -3.91 -7.71
N GLU A 28 -6.29 -2.64 -7.82
CA GLU A 28 -5.39 -1.59 -8.28
C GLU A 28 -5.32 -0.45 -7.25
N LEU A 29 -4.09 -0.05 -6.89
CA LEU A 29 -3.86 1.01 -5.92
C LEU A 29 -4.11 2.37 -6.55
N ARG A 30 -4.97 3.16 -5.91
CA ARG A 30 -5.16 4.58 -6.21
C ARG A 30 -5.23 5.37 -4.91
N SER A 31 -4.98 6.67 -4.98
CA SER A 31 -5.23 7.57 -3.86
C SER A 31 -6.71 7.47 -3.46
N GLY A 32 -6.97 7.35 -2.15
CA GLY A 32 -8.32 7.11 -1.63
C GLY A 32 -8.77 5.65 -1.58
N SER A 33 -8.09 4.70 -2.26
CA SER A 33 -8.50 3.28 -2.24
C SER A 33 -8.54 2.71 -0.82
N ARG A 34 -9.59 1.96 -0.48
CA ARG A 34 -9.61 1.14 0.73
C ARG A 34 -8.83 -0.14 0.46
N ILE A 35 -7.96 -0.50 1.40
CA ILE A 35 -7.07 -1.64 1.24
C ILE A 35 -7.00 -2.42 2.54
N CYS A 36 -6.86 -3.74 2.43
CA CYS A 36 -6.48 -4.65 3.50
C CYS A 36 -5.06 -5.14 3.24
N PHE A 37 -4.24 -5.22 4.28
CA PHE A 37 -2.83 -5.60 4.17
C PHE A 37 -2.33 -6.11 5.53
N ASP A 38 -1.28 -6.91 5.48
CA ASP A 38 -0.50 -7.26 6.65
C ASP A 38 0.65 -6.27 6.80
N VAL A 39 1.06 -6.01 8.04
CA VAL A 39 2.22 -5.15 8.32
C VAL A 39 3.43 -6.01 8.61
N LYS A 40 4.51 -5.73 7.90
CA LYS A 40 5.83 -6.30 8.17
C LYS A 40 6.79 -5.19 8.60
N GLU A 41 7.68 -5.49 9.53
CA GLU A 41 8.79 -4.58 9.85
C GLU A 41 9.72 -4.48 8.63
N GLY A 42 9.74 -3.29 8.02
CA GLY A 42 10.64 -2.93 6.94
C GLY A 42 11.82 -2.12 7.45
N GLY A 43 12.90 -2.03 6.66
CA GLY A 43 14.17 -1.43 7.13
C GLY A 43 14.09 0.06 7.52
N LYS A 44 13.23 0.84 6.87
CA LYS A 44 13.04 2.28 7.17
C LYS A 44 11.67 2.61 7.75
N SER A 45 10.67 1.80 7.43
CA SER A 45 9.28 2.03 7.80
C SER A 45 8.53 0.69 7.73
N PRO A 46 7.46 0.50 8.51
CA PRO A 46 6.57 -0.64 8.34
C PRO A 46 6.09 -0.71 6.88
N GLU A 47 6.22 -1.90 6.28
CA GLU A 47 5.83 -2.17 4.90
C GLU A 47 4.54 -2.99 4.88
N ALA A 48 3.60 -2.58 4.04
CA ALA A 48 2.38 -3.31 3.76
C ALA A 48 2.68 -4.47 2.80
N VAL A 49 2.34 -5.68 3.22
CA VAL A 49 2.43 -6.91 2.42
C VAL A 49 1.05 -7.53 2.26
N ASN A 50 0.92 -8.46 1.32
CA ASN A 50 -0.35 -9.13 0.99
C ASN A 50 -1.51 -8.16 0.71
N VAL A 51 -1.23 -7.06 0.00
CA VAL A 51 -2.17 -5.95 -0.16
C VAL A 51 -3.32 -6.34 -1.07
N LYS A 52 -4.55 -6.10 -0.63
CA LYS A 52 -5.78 -6.33 -1.38
C LYS A 52 -6.62 -5.05 -1.38
N VAL A 53 -7.05 -4.60 -2.55
CA VAL A 53 -7.96 -3.48 -2.68
C VAL A 53 -9.39 -3.96 -2.42
N ILE A 54 -10.04 -3.33 -1.45
CA ILE A 54 -11.43 -3.60 -1.08
C ILE A 54 -12.31 -2.45 -1.56
N ARG A 55 -13.50 -2.79 -2.06
CA ARG A 55 -14.52 -1.80 -2.44
C ARG A 55 -15.42 -1.50 -1.24
#